data_AF-A0A1H8C3Q3-F1
#
_entry.id   AF-A0A1H8C3Q3-F1
#
_cell.length_a   1.000
_cell.length_b   1.000
_cell.length_c   1.000
_cell.angle_alpha   90.00
_cell.angle_beta   90.00
_cell.angle_gamma   90.00
#
_symmetry.space_group_name_H-M   'P 1'
#
loop_
_entity.id
_entity.type
_entity.pdbx_description
1 polymer ?
#
loop_
_entity_poly.entity_id
_entity_poly.type
_entity_poly.pdbx_seq_one_letter_code
_entity_poly.pdbx_strand_id
1 'polypeptide(L)'
;MPELRRLRLDHAPALLTFEKENRAYFSASIPDRGDGCFARFDERLAALLAEQAAGVCYFHVLVDDRGRVVGRVNLIDVADRSAELGYRIAECRPPDGAWPHARFIRSASWPRRSTA
;
A
#
# COMPACT_ATOMS: atom_id res chain seq x y z
N MET A 1 7.62 15.49 7.42
CA MET A 1 6.73 14.37 7.82
C MET A 1 6.18 13.74 6.56
N PRO A 2 5.96 12.41 6.52
CA PRO A 2 5.41 11.79 5.33
C PRO A 2 3.92 12.11 5.14
N GLU A 3 3.49 12.24 3.90
CA GLU A 3 2.13 12.57 3.49
C GLU A 3 1.41 11.37 2.85
N LEU A 4 0.16 11.15 3.23
CA LEU A 4 -0.68 10.14 2.60
C LEU A 4 -1.35 10.73 1.35
N ARG A 5 -1.02 10.18 0.18
CA ARG A 5 -1.49 10.68 -1.12
C ARG A 5 -2.22 9.57 -1.86
N ARG A 6 -3.28 9.93 -2.60
CA ARG A 6 -3.92 9.02 -3.56
C ARG A 6 -2.90 8.53 -4.58
N LEU A 7 -2.97 7.25 -4.92
CA LEU A 7 -2.13 6.66 -5.94
C LEU A 7 -2.46 7.33 -7.29
N ARG A 8 -1.40 7.67 -8.01
CA ARG A 8 -1.41 8.34 -9.31
C ARG A 8 -0.27 7.75 -10.14
N LEU A 9 -0.34 7.95 -11.44
CA LEU A 9 0.64 7.41 -12.38
C LEU A 9 2.06 7.94 -12.15
N ASP A 10 2.20 9.21 -11.73
CA ASP A 10 3.50 9.83 -11.43
C ASP A 10 4.24 9.20 -10.24
N HIS A 11 3.55 8.44 -9.38
CA HIS A 11 4.17 7.67 -8.32
C HIS A 11 4.80 6.35 -8.81
N ALA A 12 4.61 5.94 -10.07
CA ALA A 12 5.05 4.64 -10.58
C ALA A 12 6.53 4.32 -10.31
N PRO A 13 7.50 5.23 -10.59
CA PRO A 13 8.91 4.92 -10.39
C PRO A 13 9.24 4.72 -8.90
N ALA A 14 8.78 5.65 -8.05
CA ALA A 14 9.03 5.59 -6.60
C ALA A 14 8.35 4.37 -5.95
N LEU A 15 7.16 4.02 -6.43
CA LEU A 15 6.42 2.84 -5.97
C LEU A 15 7.12 1.54 -6.39
N LEU A 16 7.62 1.44 -7.62
CA LEU A 16 8.36 0.26 -8.08
C LEU A 16 9.63 0.04 -7.25
N THR A 17 10.39 1.10 -6.99
CA THR A 17 11.58 1.05 -6.12
C THR A 17 11.22 0.55 -4.73
N PHE A 18 10.19 1.13 -4.10
CA PHE A 18 9.68 0.70 -2.81
C PHE A 18 9.31 -0.79 -2.77
N GLU A 19 8.56 -1.29 -3.76
CA GLU A 19 8.12 -2.70 -3.80
C GLU A 19 9.30 -3.65 -3.98
N LYS A 20 10.34 -3.27 -4.74
CA LYS A 20 11.53 -4.08 -4.97
C LYS A 20 12.44 -4.12 -3.74
N GLU A 21 12.76 -2.96 -3.17
CA GLU A 21 13.66 -2.86 -2.00
C GLU A 21 13.11 -3.61 -0.78
N ASN A 22 11.79 -3.61 -0.62
CA ASN A 22 11.14 -4.25 0.52
C ASN A 22 10.63 -5.67 0.22
N ARG A 23 10.91 -6.26 -0.94
CA ARG A 23 10.37 -7.57 -1.35
C ARG A 23 10.70 -8.67 -0.34
N ALA A 24 11.96 -8.79 0.05
CA ALA A 24 12.41 -9.80 1.00
C ALA A 24 11.71 -9.60 2.37
N TYR A 25 11.69 -8.35 2.84
CA TYR A 25 11.01 -7.97 4.06
C TYR A 25 9.52 -8.32 4.05
N PHE A 26 8.80 -8.00 2.98
CA PHE A 26 7.38 -8.33 2.84
C PHE A 26 7.16 -9.83 2.73
N SER A 27 8.01 -10.56 2.00
CA SER A 27 7.87 -12.00 1.78
C SER A 27 7.95 -12.84 3.07
N ALA A 28 8.47 -12.26 4.15
CA ALA A 28 8.47 -12.88 5.47
C ALA A 28 7.06 -12.94 6.11
N SER A 29 6.10 -12.15 5.64
CA SER A 29 4.74 -12.06 6.20
C SER A 29 3.62 -12.21 5.17
N ILE A 30 3.91 -12.05 3.88
CA ILE A 30 2.97 -12.31 2.79
C ILE A 30 3.60 -13.17 1.70
N PRO A 31 2.80 -13.96 0.95
CA PRO A 31 3.31 -14.64 -0.22
C PRO A 31 4.01 -13.68 -1.17
N ASP A 32 5.20 -14.06 -1.60
CA ASP A 32 5.91 -13.30 -2.62
C ASP A 32 5.08 -13.30 -3.91
N ARG A 33 5.03 -12.15 -4.56
CA ARG A 33 4.27 -11.96 -5.81
C ARG A 33 5.05 -12.44 -7.04
N GLY A 34 6.33 -12.81 -6.86
CA GLY A 34 7.19 -13.35 -7.90
C GLY A 34 7.65 -12.29 -8.91
N ASP A 35 8.58 -12.68 -9.79
CA ASP A 35 9.22 -11.74 -10.73
C ASP A 35 8.23 -11.17 -11.77
N GLY A 36 7.23 -11.97 -12.16
CA GLY A 36 6.20 -11.55 -13.11
C GLY A 36 5.37 -10.34 -12.62
N CYS A 37 5.22 -10.18 -11.30
CA CYS A 37 4.57 -9.02 -10.70
C CYS A 37 5.33 -7.71 -10.96
N PHE A 38 6.66 -7.77 -10.98
CA PHE A 38 7.53 -6.61 -11.21
C PHE A 38 7.79 -6.37 -12.71
N ALA A 39 7.83 -7.44 -13.52
CA ALA A 39 8.00 -7.34 -14.97
C ALA A 39 6.81 -6.65 -15.66
N ARG A 40 5.59 -6.83 -15.12
CA ARG A 40 4.34 -6.25 -15.64
C ARG A 40 3.81 -5.13 -14.75
N PHE A 41 4.71 -4.38 -14.11
CA PHE A 41 4.33 -3.40 -13.10
C PHE A 41 3.40 -2.32 -13.63
N ASP A 42 3.66 -1.79 -14.84
CA ASP A 42 2.85 -0.73 -15.43
C ASP A 42 1.42 -1.18 -15.74
N GLU A 43 1.26 -2.39 -16.29
CA GLU A 43 -0.06 -3.00 -16.52
C GLU A 43 -0.83 -3.18 -15.21
N ARG A 44 -0.15 -3.64 -14.15
CA ARG A 44 -0.75 -3.81 -12.83
C ARG A 44 -1.13 -2.46 -12.22
N LEU A 45 -0.29 -1.45 -12.36
CA LEU A 45 -0.60 -0.10 -11.89
C LEU A 45 -1.81 0.47 -12.63
N ALA A 46 -1.90 0.28 -13.94
CA ALA A 46 -3.07 0.70 -14.73
C ALA A 46 -4.35 0.02 -14.25
N ALA A 47 -4.32 -1.29 -13.96
CA ALA A 47 -5.46 -2.00 -13.40
C ALA A 47 -5.89 -1.44 -12.03
N LEU A 48 -4.93 -1.17 -11.12
CA LEU A 48 -5.23 -0.56 -9.82
C LEU A 48 -5.85 0.84 -9.98
N LEU A 49 -5.36 1.64 -10.94
CA LEU A 49 -5.92 2.96 -11.21
C LEU A 49 -7.33 2.88 -11.83
N ALA A 50 -7.63 1.84 -12.62
CA ALA A 50 -8.96 1.59 -13.16
C ALA A 50 -9.95 1.18 -12.06
N GLU A 51 -9.59 0.27 -11.15
CA GLU A 51 -10.40 -0.05 -9.97
C GLU A 51 -10.65 1.18 -9.09
N GLN A 52 -9.64 2.05 -8.99
CA GLN A 52 -9.77 3.32 -8.28
C GLN A 52 -10.73 4.29 -8.95
N ALA A 53 -10.70 4.39 -10.28
CA ALA A 53 -11.65 5.20 -11.04
C ALA A 53 -13.08 4.66 -10.94
N ALA A 54 -13.24 3.33 -10.84
CA ALA A 54 -14.53 2.66 -10.64
C ALA A 54 -15.09 2.80 -9.22
N GLY A 55 -14.30 3.31 -8.26
CA GLY A 55 -14.72 3.51 -6.87
C GLY A 55 -14.78 2.24 -6.02
N VAL A 56 -14.29 1.10 -6.53
CA VAL A 56 -14.30 -0.20 -5.85
C VAL A 56 -13.13 -0.33 -4.87
N CYS A 57 -11.99 0.24 -5.24
CA CYS A 57 -10.77 0.24 -4.43
C CYS A 57 -10.20 1.65 -4.33
N TYR A 58 -9.50 1.97 -3.26
CA TYR A 58 -8.84 3.26 -3.09
C TYR A 58 -7.40 3.08 -2.61
N PHE A 59 -6.46 3.29 -3.50
CA PHE A 59 -5.04 3.05 -3.25
C PHE A 59 -4.34 4.35 -2.84
N HIS A 60 -3.49 4.26 -1.83
CA HIS A 60 -2.70 5.39 -1.35
C HIS A 60 -1.24 4.98 -1.17
N VAL A 61 -0.38 5.98 -1.31
CA VAL A 61 1.05 5.92 -1.02
C VAL A 61 1.35 6.88 0.12
N LEU A 62 2.24 6.47 1.01
CA LEU A 62 2.83 7.34 2.02
C LEU A 62 4.15 7.87 1.44
N VAL A 63 4.27 9.17 1.24
CA VAL A 63 5.40 9.82 0.55
C VAL A 63 6.17 10.68 1.54
N ASP A 64 7.48 10.48 1.65
CA ASP A 64 8.32 11.32 2.52
C ASP A 64 8.63 12.70 1.92
N ASP A 65 9.35 13.53 2.67
CA ASP A 65 9.77 14.87 2.28
C ASP A 65 10.72 14.90 1.07
N ARG A 66 11.30 13.75 0.70
CA ARG A 66 12.17 13.57 -0.46
C ARG A 66 11.43 12.97 -1.66
N GLY A 67 10.11 12.79 -1.58
CA GLY A 67 9.31 12.20 -2.63
C GLY A 67 9.41 10.68 -2.73
N ARG A 68 10.01 9.99 -1.75
CA ARG A 68 10.10 8.52 -1.72
C ARG A 68 8.82 7.92 -1.19
N VAL A 69 8.39 6.82 -1.78
CA VAL A 69 7.30 6.01 -1.22
C VAL A 69 7.87 5.21 -0.06
N VAL A 70 7.35 5.46 1.15
CA VAL A 70 7.74 4.78 2.39
C VAL A 70 6.65 3.85 2.91
N GLY A 71 5.52 3.75 2.21
CA GLY A 71 4.44 2.86 2.56
C GLY A 71 3.27 2.92 1.61
N ARG A 72 2.33 1.99 1.79
CA ARG A 72 1.05 1.95 1.11
C ARG A 72 -0.08 1.74 2.09
N VAL A 73 -1.20 2.38 1.81
CA VAL A 73 -2.47 2.20 2.52
C VAL A 73 -3.57 2.10 1.47
N ASN A 74 -4.33 1.03 1.50
CA ASN A 74 -5.32 0.67 0.50
C ASN A 74 -6.64 0.43 1.21
N LEU A 75 -7.73 0.89 0.60
CA LEU A 75 -9.07 0.45 0.93
C LEU A 75 -9.52 -0.44 -0.22
N ILE A 76 -9.98 -1.64 0.08
CA ILE A 76 -10.39 -2.66 -0.91
C ILE A 76 -11.85 -3.02 -0.63
N ASP A 77 -12.58 -3.46 -1.65
CA ASP A 77 -13.98 -3.87 -1.56
C ASP A 77 -14.86 -2.81 -0.89
N VAL A 78 -14.75 -1.58 -1.39
CA VAL A 78 -15.54 -0.45 -0.89
C VAL A 78 -17.01 -0.66 -1.24
N ALA A 79 -17.82 -0.96 -0.23
CA ALA A 79 -19.26 -1.12 -0.35
C ALA A 79 -19.95 -0.73 0.96
N ASP A 80 -21.16 -0.17 0.88
CA ASP A 80 -21.99 0.14 2.05
C ASP A 80 -21.30 0.97 3.15
N ARG A 81 -20.44 1.90 2.74
CA ARG A 81 -19.58 2.73 3.64
C ARG A 81 -18.60 1.91 4.50
N SER A 82 -18.28 0.71 4.07
CA SER A 82 -17.22 -0.14 4.61
C SER A 82 -16.17 -0.44 3.54
N ALA A 83 -14.98 -0.81 3.97
CA ALA A 83 -13.91 -1.29 3.12
C ALA A 83 -12.94 -2.13 3.94
N GLU A 84 -12.21 -3.03 3.30
CA GLU A 84 -11.05 -3.67 3.89
C GLU A 84 -9.86 -2.72 3.84
N LEU A 85 -9.28 -2.40 5.00
CA LEU A 85 -8.01 -1.70 5.06
C LEU A 85 -6.89 -2.71 4.76
N GLY A 86 -5.95 -2.32 3.91
CA GLY A 86 -4.69 -3.01 3.59
C GLY A 86 -3.51 -2.04 3.68
N TYR A 87 -2.46 -2.30 4.47
CA TYR A 87 -1.31 -1.41 4.59
C TYR A 87 -0.01 -2.19 4.70
N ARG A 88 1.07 -1.55 4.27
CA ARG A 88 2.44 -2.03 4.41
C ARG A 88 3.37 -0.84 4.42
N ILE A 89 4.30 -0.83 5.35
CA ILE A 89 5.27 0.25 5.55
C ILE A 89 6.64 -0.32 5.20
N ALA A 90 7.50 0.52 4.61
CA ALA A 90 8.88 0.14 4.34
C ALA A 90 9.55 -0.35 5.62
N GLU A 91 10.51 -1.26 5.48
CA GLU A 91 11.38 -1.63 6.59
C GLU A 91 12.09 -0.36 7.08
N CYS A 92 11.76 0.08 8.30
CA CYS A 92 12.46 1.19 8.92
C CYS A 92 13.81 0.66 9.40
N ARG A 93 14.87 0.99 8.68
CA ARG A 93 16.23 0.70 9.12
C ARG A 93 16.92 2.00 9.53
N PRO A 94 16.68 2.51 10.75
CA PRO A 94 17.52 3.58 11.28
C PRO A 94 18.95 3.04 11.42
N PRO A 95 19.98 3.89 11.26
CA PRO A 95 21.38 3.49 11.44
C PRO A 95 21.67 2.83 12.81
N ASP A 96 20.80 3.07 13.80
CA ASP A 96 21.01 2.70 15.21
C ASP A 96 20.04 1.59 15.68
N GLY A 97 19.28 0.98 14.78
CA GLY A 97 18.57 -0.29 15.04
C GLY A 97 17.26 -0.23 15.82
N ALA A 98 16.74 0.93 16.22
CA ALA A 98 15.47 1.00 16.96
C ALA A 98 14.31 1.52 16.11
N TRP A 99 13.70 0.64 15.30
CA TRP A 99 12.24 0.54 15.05
C TRP A 99 11.94 -0.77 14.29
N PRO A 100 11.77 -1.93 14.95
CA PRO A 100 11.07 -3.02 14.31
C PRO A 100 9.57 -2.70 14.33
N HIS A 101 8.82 -3.35 13.44
CA HIS A 101 7.36 -3.34 13.32
C HIS A 101 6.80 -2.42 12.23
N ALA A 102 6.99 -2.79 10.96
CA ALA A 102 5.83 -2.78 10.07
C ALA A 102 4.94 -3.95 10.52
N ARG A 103 3.81 -3.65 11.16
CA ARG A 103 2.79 -4.66 11.44
C ARG A 103 1.98 -4.92 10.17
N PHE A 104 1.64 -6.18 9.97
CA PHE A 104 0.77 -6.65 8.92
C PHE A 104 -0.71 -6.40 9.27
N ILE A 105 -1.56 -6.29 8.25
CA ILE A 105 -2.99 -6.00 8.37
C ILE A 105 -3.82 -7.26 8.62
N ARG A 106 -4.78 -7.13 9.54
CA ARG A 106 -6.09 -7.82 9.48
C ARG A 106 -7.12 -6.87 8.88
N SER A 107 -8.01 -7.40 8.04
CA SER A 107 -9.26 -6.75 7.66
C SER A 107 -9.97 -6.21 8.89
N ALA A 108 -10.43 -4.97 8.82
CA ALA A 108 -11.26 -4.35 9.85
C ALA A 108 -12.60 -3.98 9.23
N SER A 109 -13.58 -4.88 9.33
CA SER A 109 -14.97 -4.51 9.13
C SER A 109 -15.44 -3.72 10.35
N TRP A 110 -15.83 -2.47 10.14
CA TRP A 110 -16.41 -1.67 11.22
C TRP A 110 -17.89 -2.05 11.36
N PRO A 111 -18.38 -2.43 12.55
CA PRO A 111 -19.81 -2.60 12.75
C PRO A 111 -20.53 -1.26 12.54
N ARG A 112 -21.70 -1.30 11.90
CA ARG A 112 -22.57 -0.13 11.76
C ARG A 112 -22.82 0.46 13.16
N ARG A 113 -22.52 1.75 13.38
CA ARG A 113 -23.16 2.46 14.49
C ARG A 113 -24.65 2.49 14.18
N SER A 114 -25.43 1.74 14.94
CA SER A 114 -26.88 1.88 14.95
C SER A 114 -27.20 3.33 15.32
N THR A 115 -27.64 4.12 14.35
CA THR A 115 -28.38 5.34 14.64
C THR A 115 -29.72 4.88 15.19
N ALA A 116 -29.88 4.98 16.51
CA ALA A 116 -31.18 5.00 17.16
C ALA A 116 -31.90 6.32 16.81
#